data_AF-A0A969DFG3-F1
#
_entry.id   AF-A0A969DFG3-F1
#
_cell.length_a   1.000
_cell.length_b   1.000
_cell.length_c   1.000
_cell.angle_alpha   90.00
_cell.angle_beta   90.00
_cell.angle_gamma   90.00
#
_symmetry.space_group_name_H-M   'P 1'
#
loop_
_entity.id
_entity.type
_entity.pdbx_description
1 polymer ?
#
loop_
_entity_poly.entity_id
_entity_poly.type
_entity_poly.pdbx_seq_one_letter_code
_entity_poly.pdbx_strand_id
1 'polypeptide(L)'
;MTPHKNDCIPEQFIFEQVKSCPFVVNFSGKPVTSDAGLALIAELDRKRKITSRLAACFKDYREQNKILHPINSLIAQRIYG
;
A
#
# COMPACT_ATOMS: atom_id res chain seq x y z
N MET A 1 -6.10 23.00 -2.79
CA MET A 1 -5.45 22.74 -1.48
C MET A 1 -4.13 23.48 -1.49
N THR A 2 -3.96 24.43 -0.58
CA THR A 2 -2.71 25.18 -0.38
C THR A 2 -1.66 24.24 0.21
N PRO A 3 -0.40 24.24 -0.27
CA PRO A 3 0.65 23.41 0.31
C PRO A 3 1.04 24.01 1.67
N HIS A 4 0.86 23.24 2.74
CA HIS A 4 1.38 23.59 4.05
C HIS A 4 2.83 23.13 4.12
N LYS A 5 3.77 24.07 4.23
CA LYS A 5 5.20 23.79 4.32
C LYS A 5 5.50 23.36 5.75
N ASN A 6 5.69 22.06 5.96
CA ASN A 6 6.13 21.53 7.25
C ASN A 6 7.65 21.40 7.21
N ASP A 7 8.37 22.12 8.07
CA ASP A 7 9.82 22.05 8.23
C ASP A 7 10.31 20.71 8.84
N CYS A 8 9.40 19.75 9.01
CA CYS A 8 9.66 18.47 9.67
C CYS A 8 10.26 17.40 8.76
N ILE A 9 10.26 17.60 7.43
CA ILE A 9 10.75 16.61 6.47
C ILE A 9 11.89 17.23 5.66
N PRO A 10 13.16 16.82 5.86
CA PRO A 10 14.26 17.31 5.05
C PRO A 10 14.10 16.80 3.61
N GLU A 11 14.51 17.61 2.64
CA GLU A 11 14.34 17.32 1.20
C GLU A 11 15.09 16.05 0.76
N GLN A 12 16.14 15.66 1.49
CA GLN A 12 16.96 14.49 1.23
C GLN A 12 17.45 13.86 2.54
N PHE A 13 17.57 12.54 2.52
CA PHE A 13 18.20 11.75 3.59
C PHE A 13 19.37 10.96 3.01
N ILE A 14 20.49 10.96 3.74
CA ILE A 14 21.67 10.15 3.45
C ILE A 14 21.76 9.09 4.56
N PHE A 15 21.69 7.81 4.19
CA PHE A 15 21.84 6.69 5.13
C PHE A 15 23.30 6.25 5.26
N GLU A 16 23.65 5.63 6.39
CA GLU A 16 24.97 5.02 6.58
C GLU A 16 25.23 3.91 5.55
N GLN A 17 26.49 3.82 5.09
CA GLN A 17 26.87 3.07 3.92
C GLN A 17 26.90 1.55 4.18
N VAL A 18 26.02 0.79 3.53
CA VAL A 18 26.18 -0.67 3.39
C VAL A 18 26.73 -0.96 1.99
N LYS A 19 28.05 -1.04 1.89
CA LYS A 19 28.85 -1.44 0.71
C LYS A 19 28.72 -0.52 -0.54
N SER A 20 29.69 0.37 -0.67
CA SER A 20 30.23 0.99 -1.90
C SER A 20 29.30 1.68 -2.91
N CYS A 21 28.00 1.77 -2.68
CA CYS A 21 27.09 2.61 -3.46
C CYS A 21 26.37 3.61 -2.54
N PRO A 22 26.54 4.93 -2.72
CA PRO A 22 25.77 5.91 -1.95
C PRO A 22 24.29 5.79 -2.31
N PHE A 23 23.45 5.56 -1.28
CA PHE A 23 22.00 5.54 -1.41
C PHE A 23 21.43 6.90 -0.99
N VAL A 24 20.82 7.62 -1.95
CA VAL A 24 20.19 8.92 -1.72
C VAL A 24 18.69 8.79 -1.96
N VAL A 25 17.88 9.12 -0.96
CA VAL A 25 16.43 9.25 -1.13
C VAL A 25 16.13 10.71 -1.47
N ASN A 26 15.63 10.94 -2.68
CA ASN A 26 15.31 12.27 -3.19
C ASN A 26 13.80 12.52 -3.18
N PHE A 27 13.35 13.48 -2.37
CA PHE A 27 11.94 13.90 -2.29
C PHE A 27 11.61 15.13 -3.15
N SER A 28 12.58 15.66 -3.92
CA SER A 28 12.41 16.82 -4.82
C SER A 28 11.61 16.51 -6.11
N GLY A 29 10.89 15.39 -6.15
CA GLY A 29 10.06 14.98 -7.28
C GLY A 29 8.68 15.63 -7.30
N LYS A 30 7.83 15.23 -8.27
CA LYS A 30 6.38 15.52 -8.25
C LYS A 30 5.76 15.05 -6.92
N PRO A 31 4.59 15.57 -6.49
CA PRO A 31 3.98 15.24 -5.21
C PRO A 31 4.10 13.76 -4.86
N VAL A 32 4.94 13.46 -3.87
CA VAL A 32 5.19 12.11 -3.40
C VAL A 32 4.11 11.81 -2.37
N THR A 33 3.17 10.95 -2.71
CA THR A 33 2.18 10.45 -1.76
C THR A 33 2.61 9.07 -1.26
N SER A 34 2.54 8.87 0.06
CA SER A 34 2.69 7.55 0.67
C SER A 34 1.68 6.54 0.11
N ASP A 35 0.51 7.04 -0.30
CA ASP A 35 -0.60 6.22 -0.82
C ASP A 35 -0.40 5.81 -2.29
N ALA A 36 0.61 6.34 -3.00
CA ALA A 36 0.90 5.91 -4.37
C ALA A 36 1.30 4.43 -4.42
N GLY A 37 1.84 3.88 -3.32
CA GLY A 37 2.08 2.45 -3.17
C GLY A 37 0.79 1.64 -3.29
N LEU A 38 -0.33 2.16 -2.80
CA LEU A 38 -1.65 1.52 -2.89
C LEU A 38 -2.10 1.34 -4.33
N ALA A 39 -1.86 2.33 -5.19
CA ALA A 39 -2.21 2.24 -6.62
C ALA A 39 -1.41 1.13 -7.32
N LEU A 40 -0.12 0.98 -7.00
CA LEU A 40 0.70 -0.12 -7.52
C LEU A 40 0.19 -1.47 -7.03
N ILE A 41 -0.09 -1.59 -5.73
CA ILE A 41 -0.61 -2.82 -5.12
C ILE A 41 -1.97 -3.18 -5.74
N ALA A 42 -2.88 -2.22 -5.90
CA ALA A 42 -4.19 -2.42 -6.51
C ALA A 42 -4.08 -2.88 -7.97
N GLU A 43 -3.17 -2.29 -8.76
CA GLU A 43 -2.96 -2.70 -10.15
C GLU A 43 -2.33 -4.10 -10.26
N LEU A 44 -1.41 -4.44 -9.35
CA LEU A 44 -0.85 -5.79 -9.25
C LEU A 44 -1.94 -6.81 -8.90
N ASP A 45 -2.78 -6.50 -7.93
CA ASP A 45 -3.87 -7.38 -7.52
C ASP A 45 -4.91 -7.55 -8.64
N ARG A 46 -5.27 -6.48 -9.36
CA ARG A 46 -6.16 -6.56 -10.52
C ARG A 46 -5.63 -7.53 -11.59
N LYS A 47 -4.32 -7.50 -11.85
CA LYS A 47 -3.65 -8.36 -12.84
C LYS A 47 -3.46 -9.80 -12.37
N ARG A 48 -3.19 -10.01 -11.07
CA ARG A 48 -2.76 -11.31 -10.53
C ARG A 48 -3.79 -12.00 -9.64
N LYS A 49 -4.89 -11.31 -9.33
CA LYS A 49 -6.00 -11.73 -8.47
C LYS A 49 -5.52 -12.27 -7.12
N ILE A 50 -4.52 -11.64 -6.52
CA ILE A 50 -3.84 -12.12 -5.31
C ILE A 50 -4.84 -12.21 -4.15
N THR A 51 -5.59 -11.15 -3.89
CA THR A 51 -6.58 -11.07 -2.80
C THR A 51 -7.72 -12.06 -3.00
N SER A 52 -8.24 -12.20 -4.23
CA SER A 52 -9.30 -13.15 -4.55
C SER A 52 -8.82 -14.60 -4.42
N ARG A 53 -7.61 -14.92 -4.88
CA ARG A 53 -7.02 -16.25 -4.73
C ARG A 53 -6.77 -16.60 -3.27
N LEU A 54 -6.29 -15.64 -2.49
CA LEU A 54 -6.14 -15.79 -1.05
C LEU A 54 -7.49 -16.03 -0.38
N ALA A 55 -8.52 -15.25 -0.73
CA ALA A 55 -9.88 -15.40 -0.19
C ALA A 55 -10.48 -16.78 -0.50
N ALA A 56 -10.20 -17.34 -1.68
CA ALA A 56 -10.67 -18.68 -2.06
C ALA A 56 -10.08 -19.81 -1.20
N CYS A 57 -8.97 -19.56 -0.49
CA CYS A 57 -8.40 -20.51 0.46
C CYS A 57 -9.17 -20.56 1.79
N PHE A 58 -10.08 -19.63 2.05
CA PHE A 58 -10.86 -19.60 3.28
C PHE A 58 -12.15 -20.40 3.11
N LYS A 59 -12.46 -21.20 4.12
CA LYS A 59 -13.82 -21.69 4.32
C LYS A 59 -14.56 -20.70 5.21
N ASP A 60 -15.63 -20.12 4.68
CA ASP A 60 -16.45 -19.17 5.43
C ASP A 60 -17.44 -19.94 6.31
N TYR A 61 -17.25 -19.89 7.62
CA TYR A 61 -18.12 -20.55 8.61
C TYR A 61 -19.20 -19.61 9.15
N ARG A 62 -19.28 -18.37 8.64
CA ARG A 62 -20.27 -17.39 9.08
C ARG A 62 -21.65 -17.76 8.52
N GLU A 63 -22.68 -17.39 9.24
CA GLU A 63 -24.08 -17.54 8.80
C GLU A 63 -24.34 -16.72 7.53
N GLN A 64 -24.68 -17.38 6.42
CA GLN A 64 -24.79 -16.74 5.10
C GLN A 64 -25.71 -15.51 5.09
N ASN A 65 -26.83 -15.57 5.83
CA ASN A 65 -27.82 -14.50 5.91
C ASN A 65 -27.37 -13.29 6.74
N LYS A 66 -26.18 -13.35 7.36
CA LYS A 66 -25.57 -12.27 8.15
C LYS A 66 -24.32 -11.69 7.48
N ILE A 67 -24.00 -12.11 6.25
CA ILE A 67 -22.83 -11.64 5.52
C ILE A 67 -23.19 -10.43 4.66
N LEU A 68 -22.80 -9.25 5.12
CA LEU A 68 -22.79 -8.03 4.28
C LEU A 68 -21.52 -7.94 3.43
N HIS A 69 -20.38 -8.33 4.01
CA HIS A 69 -19.07 -8.24 3.36
C HIS A 69 -18.46 -9.64 3.17
N PRO A 70 -18.27 -10.07 1.91
CA PRO A 70 -17.61 -11.33 1.61
C PRO A 70 -16.14 -11.32 2.04
N ILE A 71 -15.53 -12.50 2.22
CA ILE A 71 -14.16 -12.65 2.71
C ILE A 71 -13.15 -11.88 1.85
N ASN A 72 -13.32 -11.86 0.53
CA ASN A 72 -12.46 -11.07 -0.36
C ASN A 72 -12.48 -9.58 -0.04
N SER A 73 -13.64 -9.00 0.29
CA SER A 73 -13.76 -7.59 0.67
C SER A 73 -13.05 -7.30 1.99
N LEU A 74 -13.18 -8.20 2.98
CA LEU A 74 -12.50 -8.06 4.27
C LEU A 74 -10.97 -8.14 4.13
N ILE A 75 -10.49 -9.07 3.30
CA ILE A 75 -9.05 -9.22 2.99
C ILE A 75 -8.53 -8.00 2.24
N ALA A 76 -9.26 -7.52 1.23
CA ALA A 76 -8.88 -6.34 0.47
C ALA A 76 -8.78 -5.09 1.38
N GLN A 77 -9.78 -4.86 2.23
CA GLN A 77 -9.74 -3.78 3.22
C GLN A 77 -8.52 -3.88 4.14
N ARG A 78 -8.16 -5.09 4.58
CA ARG A 78 -6.99 -5.28 5.46
C ARG A 78 -5.65 -4.99 4.77
N ILE A 79 -5.56 -5.23 3.46
CA ILE A 79 -4.32 -5.06 2.68
C ILE A 79 -4.19 -3.64 2.15
N TYR A 80 -5.30 -3.03 1.71
CA TYR A 80 -5.29 -1.69 1.13
C TYR A 80 -5.48 -0.59 2.19
N GLY A 81 -6.13 -0.89 3.32
CA GLY A 81 -6.54 0.15 4.27
C GLY A 81 -7.93 0.68 3.96
#